data_AF-A0A7J9IGN3-F1
#
_entry.id   AF-A0A7J9IGN3-F1
#
_cell.length_a   1.000
_cell.length_b   1.000
_cell.length_c   1.000
_cell.angle_alpha   90.00
_cell.angle_beta   90.00
_cell.angle_gamma   90.00
#
_symmetry.space_group_name_H-M   'P 1'
#
loop_
_entity.id
_entity.type
_entity.pdbx_description
1 polymer ?
#
loop_
_entity_poly.entity_id
_entity_poly.type
_entity_poly.pdbx_seq_one_letter_code
_entity_poly.pdbx_strand_id
1 'polypeptide(L)'
;MMTHLPLCSIPAPNKVLLIGGGDGGILREISRHNSVHHIDICEIDTVLIDVYKEFFPDIAIGYDDPRVTLNVQDGTAFLKSVPNGTYDAIIVDAFDPIRPEHELLDSPFFKLAAKALRPGGVMCIQAESLCGVIGFLLCSTEGPYVDFKVPVNPIDPDQISGVAKQPLKFYNSE
;
A
#
# COMPACT_ATOMS: atom_id res chain seq x y z
N MET A 1 1.20 -6.95 -6.72
CA MET A 1 2.55 -6.37 -6.49
C MET A 1 2.62 -5.68 -5.14
N MET A 2 1.74 -4.70 -4.88
CA MET A 2 1.67 -3.92 -3.64
C MET A 2 1.65 -4.75 -2.34
N THR A 3 1.07 -5.95 -2.38
CA THR A 3 1.06 -6.88 -1.22
C THR A 3 2.36 -7.64 -1.02
N HIS A 4 2.87 -8.29 -2.08
CA HIS A 4 3.98 -9.24 -1.93
C HIS A 4 5.33 -8.54 -1.81
N LEU A 5 5.51 -7.33 -2.37
CA LEU A 5 6.73 -6.57 -2.17
C LEU A 5 7.04 -6.35 -0.68
N PRO A 6 6.19 -5.70 0.13
CA PRO A 6 6.46 -5.52 1.55
C PRO A 6 6.49 -6.83 2.32
N LEU A 7 5.50 -7.72 2.11
CA LEU A 7 5.37 -8.93 2.94
C LEU A 7 6.46 -9.98 2.69
N CYS A 8 7.07 -10.01 1.50
CA CYS A 8 8.23 -10.87 1.22
C CYS A 8 9.56 -10.21 1.62
N SER A 9 9.58 -8.91 1.94
CA SER A 9 10.79 -8.18 2.37
C SER A 9 11.07 -8.29 3.87
N ILE A 10 10.13 -8.81 4.66
CA ILE A 10 10.29 -9.03 6.10
C ILE A 10 10.04 -10.50 6.47
N PRO A 11 10.75 -11.04 7.48
CA PRO A 11 10.55 -12.42 7.90
C PRO A 11 9.22 -12.56 8.67
N ALA A 12 8.40 -13.53 8.26
CA ALA A 12 7.20 -13.99 8.97
C ALA A 12 6.27 -12.85 9.48
N PRO A 13 5.72 -11.99 8.59
CA PRO A 13 4.77 -10.95 9.00
C PRO A 13 3.55 -11.56 9.69
N ASN A 14 3.12 -10.98 10.82
CA ASN A 14 2.05 -11.48 11.68
C ASN A 14 0.80 -10.57 11.64
N LYS A 15 0.97 -9.27 11.84
CA LYS A 15 -0.12 -8.28 11.88
C LYS A 15 0.06 -7.21 10.81
N VAL A 16 -0.92 -7.11 9.91
CA VAL A 16 -0.89 -6.23 8.73
C VAL A 16 -2.04 -5.23 8.78
N LEU A 17 -1.77 -3.98 8.43
CA LEU A 17 -2.79 -2.94 8.22
C LEU A 17 -2.90 -2.63 6.73
N LEU A 18 -4.12 -2.62 6.21
CA LEU A 18 -4.49 -2.11 4.90
C LEU A 18 -5.31 -0.82 5.07
N ILE A 19 -4.89 0.26 4.44
CA ILE A 19 -5.64 1.53 4.37
C ILE A 19 -6.15 1.69 2.94
N GLY A 20 -7.46 1.80 2.76
CA GLY A 20 -8.12 1.71 1.45
C GLY A 20 -8.24 0.25 0.98
N GLY A 21 -8.15 0.03 -0.34
CA GLY A 21 -8.27 -1.31 -0.92
C GLY A 21 -9.66 -1.94 -0.75
N GLY A 22 -10.71 -1.11 -0.79
CA GLY A 22 -12.09 -1.50 -0.55
C GLY A 22 -12.63 -2.63 -1.46
N ASP A 23 -11.98 -2.90 -2.59
CA ASP A 23 -12.33 -4.00 -3.50
C ASP A 23 -12.11 -5.41 -2.91
N GLY A 24 -11.24 -5.54 -1.90
CA GLY A 24 -10.87 -6.81 -1.26
C GLY A 24 -9.78 -7.60 -1.99
N GLY A 25 -9.26 -7.10 -3.12
CA GLY A 25 -8.23 -7.78 -3.89
C GLY A 25 -6.92 -7.89 -3.12
N ILE A 26 -6.50 -6.82 -2.43
CA ILE A 26 -5.30 -6.83 -1.59
C ILE A 26 -5.47 -7.77 -0.39
N LEU A 27 -6.65 -7.79 0.25
CA LEU A 27 -6.95 -8.71 1.35
C LEU A 27 -6.75 -10.17 0.94
N ARG A 28 -7.25 -10.55 -0.24
CA ARG A 28 -7.06 -11.89 -0.81
C ARG A 28 -5.59 -12.24 -0.95
N GLU A 29 -4.76 -11.30 -1.41
CA GLU A 29 -3.32 -11.53 -1.57
C GLU A 29 -2.56 -11.55 -0.22
N ILE A 30 -2.97 -10.76 0.78
CA ILE A 30 -2.40 -10.82 2.14
C ILE A 30 -2.68 -12.21 2.73
N SER A 31 -3.89 -12.71 2.50
CA SER A 31 -4.36 -14.00 3.02
C SER A 31 -3.55 -15.21 2.54
N ARG A 32 -2.77 -15.07 1.45
CA ARG A 32 -1.84 -16.11 1.00
C ARG A 32 -0.63 -16.31 1.92
N HIS A 33 -0.35 -15.37 2.81
CA HIS A 33 0.76 -15.46 3.75
C HIS A 33 0.30 -16.16 5.04
N ASN A 34 0.73 -17.41 5.21
CA ASN A 34 0.32 -18.24 6.37
C ASN A 34 0.83 -17.72 7.72
N SER A 35 1.88 -16.88 7.72
CA SER A 35 2.39 -16.25 8.94
C SER A 35 1.50 -15.12 9.44
N VAL A 36 0.65 -14.55 8.57
CA VAL A 36 -0.24 -13.46 8.95
C VAL A 36 -1.40 -14.02 9.74
N HIS A 37 -1.60 -13.50 10.95
CA HIS A 37 -2.64 -13.93 11.87
C HIS A 37 -3.71 -12.86 12.10
N HIS A 38 -3.45 -11.59 11.76
CA HIS A 38 -4.41 -10.50 11.89
C HIS A 38 -4.25 -9.49 10.76
N ILE A 39 -5.37 -9.11 10.14
CA ILE A 39 -5.44 -8.15 9.04
C ILE A 39 -6.47 -7.09 9.42
N ASP A 40 -6.02 -5.87 9.69
CA ASP A 40 -6.92 -4.73 9.85
C ASP A 40 -7.07 -4.04 8.49
N ILE A 41 -8.31 -3.78 8.04
CA ILE A 41 -8.59 -2.91 6.89
C ILE A 41 -9.34 -1.67 7.35
N CYS A 42 -8.92 -0.50 6.86
CA CYS A 42 -9.62 0.77 7.05
C CYS A 42 -10.15 1.27 5.70
N GLU A 43 -11.47 1.27 5.54
CA GLU A 43 -12.15 1.76 4.34
C GLU A 43 -13.29 2.70 4.76
N ILE A 44 -13.39 3.86 4.12
CA ILE A 44 -14.40 4.88 4.43
C ILE A 44 -15.69 4.60 3.66
N ASP A 45 -15.58 4.09 2.43
CA ASP A 45 -16.70 3.87 1.54
C ASP A 45 -17.21 2.42 1.62
N THR A 46 -18.24 2.20 2.43
CA THR A 46 -18.89 0.87 2.52
C THR A 46 -19.66 0.49 1.28
N VAL A 47 -20.12 1.46 0.49
CA VAL A 47 -20.87 1.19 -0.76
C VAL A 47 -19.94 0.51 -1.75
N LEU A 48 -18.67 0.94 -1.83
CA LEU A 48 -17.65 0.28 -2.63
C LEU A 48 -17.52 -1.21 -2.27
N ILE A 49 -17.44 -1.53 -0.97
CA ILE A 49 -17.33 -2.91 -0.48
C ILE A 49 -18.55 -3.73 -0.91
N ASP A 50 -19.76 -3.19 -0.69
CA ASP A 50 -21.01 -3.88 -1.02
C ASP A 50 -21.12 -4.16 -2.52
N VAL A 51 -20.76 -3.19 -3.37
CA VAL A 51 -20.71 -3.33 -4.83
C VAL A 51 -19.74 -4.44 -5.24
N TYR A 52 -18.54 -4.48 -4.66
CA TYR A 52 -17.57 -5.52 -5.03
C TYR A 52 -18.00 -6.91 -4.54
N LYS A 53 -18.65 -7.01 -3.37
CA LYS A 53 -19.24 -8.27 -2.91
C LYS A 53 -20.36 -8.77 -3.82
N GLU A 54 -21.19 -7.86 -4.36
CA GLU A 54 -22.29 -8.23 -5.25
C GLU A 54 -21.83 -8.58 -6.66
N PHE A 55 -21.00 -7.73 -7.27
CA PHE A 55 -20.67 -7.83 -8.70
C PHE A 55 -19.33 -8.51 -8.99
N PHE A 56 -18.41 -8.57 -8.01
CA PHE A 56 -17.06 -9.13 -8.16
C PHE A 56 -16.64 -10.02 -6.98
N PRO A 57 -17.43 -11.06 -6.63
CA PRO A 57 -17.20 -11.88 -5.44
C PRO A 57 -15.82 -12.55 -5.40
N ASP A 58 -15.26 -12.91 -6.55
CA ASP A 58 -13.91 -13.51 -6.64
C ASP A 58 -12.78 -12.53 -6.27
N ILE A 59 -13.03 -11.23 -6.35
CA ILE A 59 -12.12 -10.17 -5.89
C ILE A 59 -12.39 -9.91 -4.40
N ALA A 60 -13.66 -9.74 -4.03
CA ALA A 60 -14.08 -9.45 -2.66
C ALA A 60 -13.91 -10.62 -1.68
N ILE A 61 -13.60 -11.83 -2.14
CA ILE A 61 -13.38 -13.03 -1.31
C ILE A 61 -12.36 -12.82 -0.19
N GLY A 62 -11.47 -11.84 -0.32
CA GLY A 62 -10.55 -11.46 0.74
C GLY A 62 -11.25 -11.05 2.05
N TYR A 63 -12.48 -10.53 1.99
CA TYR A 63 -13.27 -10.19 3.18
C TYR A 63 -13.80 -11.39 3.96
N ASP A 64 -13.82 -12.59 3.37
CA ASP A 64 -14.29 -13.80 4.03
C ASP A 64 -13.20 -14.48 4.88
N ASP A 65 -11.95 -14.00 4.81
CA ASP A 65 -10.86 -14.52 5.62
C ASP A 65 -11.10 -14.17 7.10
N PRO A 66 -11.11 -15.15 8.03
CA PRO A 66 -11.43 -14.92 9.44
C PRO A 66 -10.40 -14.04 10.17
N ARG A 67 -9.24 -13.79 9.56
CA ARG A 67 -8.20 -12.90 10.10
C ARG A 67 -8.49 -11.43 9.80
N VAL A 68 -9.47 -11.13 8.94
CA VAL A 68 -9.81 -9.77 8.51
C VAL A 68 -10.75 -9.10 9.50
N THR A 69 -10.37 -7.90 9.92
CA THR A 69 -11.19 -6.98 10.71
C THR A 69 -11.42 -5.70 9.91
N LEU A 70 -12.67 -5.48 9.48
CA LEU A 70 -13.08 -4.27 8.76
C LEU A 70 -13.36 -3.13 9.74
N ASN A 71 -12.66 -2.01 9.56
CA ASN A 71 -12.83 -0.77 10.28
C ASN A 71 -13.39 0.30 9.32
N VAL A 72 -14.67 0.63 9.47
CA VAL A 72 -15.33 1.65 8.63
C VAL A 72 -14.99 3.05 9.14
N GLN A 73 -13.83 3.58 8.77
CA GLN A 73 -13.35 4.91 9.16
C GLN A 73 -12.15 5.36 8.32
N ASP A 74 -11.78 6.63 8.44
CA ASP A 74 -10.58 7.20 7.84
C ASP A 74 -9.30 6.54 8.39
N GLY A 75 -8.40 6.12 7.48
CA GLY A 75 -7.16 5.44 7.85
C GLY A 75 -6.20 6.31 8.67
N THR A 76 -6.16 7.62 8.43
CA THR A 76 -5.34 8.55 9.21
C THR A 76 -5.88 8.70 10.63
N ALA A 77 -7.20 8.78 10.79
CA ALA A 77 -7.86 8.79 12.09
C ALA A 77 -7.61 7.48 12.86
N PHE A 78 -7.73 6.33 12.17
CA PHE A 78 -7.41 5.02 12.77
C PHE A 78 -5.98 4.98 13.29
N LEU A 79 -4.99 5.38 12.48
CA LEU A 79 -3.58 5.39 12.87
C LEU A 79 -3.29 6.23 14.12
N LYS A 80 -4.06 7.30 14.40
CA LYS A 80 -3.89 8.10 15.63
C LYS A 80 -4.21 7.30 16.90
N SER A 81 -5.10 6.32 16.79
CA SER A 81 -5.52 5.46 17.91
C SER A 81 -4.63 4.22 18.09
N VAL A 82 -3.79 3.92 17.10
CA VAL A 82 -2.92 2.73 17.10
C VAL A 82 -1.73 2.92 18.07
N PRO A 83 -1.49 1.95 18.97
CA PRO A 83 -0.28 1.94 19.81
C PRO A 83 1.01 1.84 19.01
N ASN A 84 2.12 2.33 19.56
CA ASN A 84 3.41 2.27 18.89
C ASN A 84 3.83 0.83 18.63
N GLY A 85 4.40 0.56 17.46
CA GLY A 85 5.00 -0.73 17.16
C GLY A 85 4.01 -1.89 17.03
N THR A 86 2.78 -1.61 16.61
CA THR A 86 1.69 -2.60 16.51
C THR A 86 1.77 -3.46 15.25
N TYR A 87 2.17 -2.88 14.11
CA TYR A 87 2.08 -3.54 12.80
C TYR A 87 3.46 -3.97 12.27
N ASP A 88 3.49 -5.14 11.64
CA ASP A 88 4.65 -5.62 10.86
C ASP A 88 4.72 -4.92 9.50
N ALA A 89 3.56 -4.75 8.87
CA ALA A 89 3.43 -4.09 7.58
C ALA A 89 2.19 -3.20 7.51
N ILE A 90 2.33 -2.07 6.82
CA ILE A 90 1.23 -1.17 6.48
C ILE A 90 1.18 -1.06 4.95
N ILE A 91 0.04 -1.35 4.34
CA ILE A 91 -0.20 -1.20 2.91
C ILE A 91 -1.22 -0.07 2.74
N VAL A 92 -0.93 0.87 1.85
CA VAL A 92 -1.76 2.05 1.60
C VAL A 92 -2.18 2.05 0.13
N ASP A 93 -3.44 1.70 -0.09
CA ASP A 93 -4.14 1.63 -1.38
C ASP A 93 -5.34 2.58 -1.35
N ALA A 94 -5.07 3.84 -1.02
CA ALA A 94 -6.08 4.88 -0.90
C ALA A 94 -5.97 5.83 -2.09
N PHE A 95 -7.08 5.97 -2.83
CA PHE A 95 -7.24 6.96 -3.89
C PHE A 95 -7.54 8.33 -3.28
N ASP A 96 -6.53 8.96 -2.71
CA ASP A 96 -6.50 10.42 -2.68
C ASP A 96 -5.13 10.83 -3.21
N PRO A 97 -5.05 11.62 -4.31
CA PRO A 97 -3.78 12.15 -4.73
C PRO A 97 -3.21 12.89 -3.54
N ILE A 98 -2.05 12.45 -3.09
CA ILE A 98 -1.10 13.34 -2.45
C ILE A 98 -1.04 14.56 -3.37
N ARG A 99 -1.75 15.63 -3.01
CA ARG A 99 -1.81 16.82 -3.82
C ARG A 99 -0.40 17.40 -3.84
N PRO A 100 0.11 17.87 -5.00
CA PRO A 100 1.49 18.35 -5.16
C PRO A 100 1.92 19.40 -4.12
N GLU A 101 0.94 20.10 -3.54
CA GLU A 101 1.10 21.16 -2.55
C GLU A 101 1.30 20.69 -1.10
N HIS A 102 1.13 19.40 -0.80
CA HIS A 102 1.52 18.84 0.49
C HIS A 102 2.88 18.15 0.33
N GLU A 103 3.93 18.75 0.89
CA GLU A 103 5.24 18.09 1.03
C GLU A 103 5.04 16.70 1.63
N LEU A 104 5.12 15.69 0.76
CA LEU A 104 5.08 14.26 1.09
C LEU A 104 5.97 13.93 2.29
N LEU A 105 7.12 14.59 2.37
CA LEU A 105 8.15 14.33 3.37
C LEU A 105 7.81 14.83 4.78
N ASP A 106 6.93 15.81 4.94
CA ASP A 106 6.55 16.33 6.27
C ASP A 106 5.12 15.99 6.68
N SER A 107 4.44 15.16 5.88
CA SER A 107 3.05 14.78 6.13
C SER A 107 2.91 14.05 7.48
N PRO A 108 2.00 14.52 8.36
CA PRO A 108 1.66 13.85 9.62
C PRO A 108 1.32 12.36 9.45
N PHE A 109 0.86 11.95 8.26
CA PHE A 109 0.56 10.57 7.94
C PHE A 109 1.78 9.64 8.08
N PHE A 110 2.91 9.97 7.46
CA PHE A 110 4.11 9.12 7.52
C PHE A 110 4.65 9.00 8.95
N LYS A 111 4.56 10.07 9.75
CA LYS A 111 4.93 10.05 11.18
C LYS A 111 4.02 9.09 11.97
N LEU A 112 2.72 9.08 11.68
CA LEU A 112 1.77 8.16 12.30
C LEU A 112 2.00 6.71 11.85
N ALA A 113 2.23 6.47 10.55
CA ALA A 113 2.52 5.14 10.02
C ALA A 113 3.84 4.59 10.59
N ALA A 114 4.91 5.38 10.62
CA ALA A 114 6.19 4.98 11.19
C ALA A 114 6.09 4.68 12.71
N LYS A 115 5.28 5.45 13.45
CA LYS A 115 4.98 5.18 14.86
C LYS A 115 4.22 3.86 15.04
N ALA A 116 3.26 3.57 14.17
CA ALA A 116 2.44 2.37 14.22
C ALA A 116 3.21 1.10 13.82
N LEU A 117 4.25 1.22 12.98
CA LEU A 117 5.13 0.13 12.61
C LEU A 117 6.06 -0.27 13.76
N ARG A 118 6.29 -1.58 13.91
CA ARG A 118 7.35 -2.08 14.80
C ARG A 118 8.74 -1.74 14.26
N PRO A 119 9.80 -1.86 15.08
CA PRO A 119 11.17 -1.84 14.57
C PRO A 119 11.36 -2.90 13.47
N GLY A 120 11.94 -2.49 12.33
CA GLY A 120 12.07 -3.29 11.11
C GLY A 120 10.75 -3.57 10.37
N GLY A 121 9.67 -2.88 10.71
CA GLY A 121 8.40 -2.95 10.00
C GLY A 121 8.44 -2.13 8.70
N VAL A 122 7.59 -2.50 7.75
CA VAL A 122 7.61 -1.93 6.39
C VAL A 122 6.28 -1.29 6.00
N MET A 123 6.34 -0.23 5.20
CA MET A 123 5.17 0.38 4.58
C MET A 123 5.28 0.34 3.07
N CYS A 124 4.22 -0.06 2.38
CA CYS A 124 4.09 0.05 0.93
C CYS A 124 2.93 0.99 0.60
N ILE A 125 3.19 1.99 -0.23
CA ILE A 125 2.17 2.93 -0.71
C ILE A 125 2.23 3.03 -2.22
N GLN A 126 1.07 3.17 -2.87
CA GLN A 126 1.02 3.56 -4.28
C GLN A 126 1.71 4.91 -4.49
N ALA A 127 2.70 4.95 -5.38
CA ALA A 127 3.35 6.19 -5.80
C ALA A 127 3.05 6.42 -7.27
N GLU A 128 2.41 7.55 -7.59
CA GLU A 128 2.17 7.91 -8.99
C GLU A 128 3.49 8.16 -9.72
N SER A 129 3.57 7.74 -10.98
CA SER A 129 4.66 8.11 -11.86
C SER A 129 4.21 9.19 -12.84
N LEU A 130 5.11 10.15 -13.10
CA LEU A 130 4.96 11.17 -14.14
C LEU A 130 4.73 10.58 -15.54
N CYS A 131 5.09 9.31 -15.79
CA CYS A 131 4.89 8.63 -17.07
C CYS A 131 3.61 7.77 -17.14
N GLY A 132 2.71 7.85 -16.17
CA GLY A 132 1.45 7.06 -16.15
C GLY A 132 1.63 5.59 -15.74
N VAL A 133 2.81 5.22 -15.23
CA VAL A 133 3.09 3.90 -14.66
C VAL A 133 2.76 3.91 -13.16
N ILE A 134 2.09 2.87 -12.67
CA ILE A 134 1.84 2.70 -11.23
C ILE A 134 3.17 2.31 -10.57
N GLY A 135 3.73 3.20 -9.75
CA GLY A 135 4.89 2.94 -8.91
C GLY A 135 4.48 2.53 -7.50
N PHE A 136 5.43 1.98 -6.73
CA PHE A 136 5.24 1.68 -5.31
C PHE A 136 6.45 2.21 -4.54
N LEU A 137 6.19 2.84 -3.40
CA LEU A 137 7.22 3.24 -2.44
C LEU A 137 7.23 2.26 -1.28
N LEU A 138 8.37 1.57 -1.07
CA LEU A 138 8.60 0.70 0.07
C LEU A 138 9.50 1.42 1.09
N CYS A 139 8.99 1.64 2.30
CA CYS A 139 9.71 2.26 3.41
C CYS A 139 9.92 1.24 4.53
N SER A 140 11.02 1.34 5.27
CA SER A 140 11.30 0.52 6.47
C SER A 140 11.64 1.43 7.64
N THR A 141 11.29 1.04 8.86
CA THR A 141 11.72 1.77 10.08
C THR A 141 13.19 1.54 10.43
N GLU A 142 13.84 0.57 9.78
CA GLU A 142 15.27 0.28 9.91
C GLU A 142 15.96 0.26 8.53
N GLY A 143 17.21 0.72 8.46
CA GLY A 143 17.99 0.78 7.24
C GLY A 143 18.81 2.07 7.14
N PRO A 144 19.65 2.21 6.09
CA PRO A 144 20.33 3.47 5.83
C PRO A 144 19.30 4.57 5.53
N TYR A 145 19.60 5.80 5.94
CA TYR A 145 18.81 6.97 5.60
C TYR A 145 18.66 7.07 4.07
N VAL A 146 17.42 7.23 3.59
CA VAL A 146 17.11 7.41 2.17
C VAL A 146 16.61 8.83 1.96
N ASP A 147 17.33 9.60 1.14
CA ASP A 147 16.91 10.94 0.72
C ASP A 147 16.05 10.83 -0.56
N PHE A 148 14.75 11.07 -0.42
CA PHE A 148 13.83 11.10 -1.57
C PHE A 148 13.89 12.40 -2.36
N LYS A 149 14.44 13.49 -1.80
CA LYS A 149 14.67 14.74 -2.53
C LYS A 149 15.87 14.61 -3.45
N VAL A 150 16.85 13.79 -3.06
CA VAL A 150 18.07 13.52 -3.83
C VAL A 150 18.25 11.99 -3.96
N PRO A 151 17.51 11.34 -4.87
CA PRO A 151 17.60 9.89 -5.04
C PRO A 151 19.01 9.47 -5.47
N VAL A 152 19.50 8.36 -4.90
CA VAL A 152 20.83 7.78 -5.20
C VAL A 152 20.99 7.48 -6.70
N ASN A 153 19.90 7.10 -7.35
CA ASN A 153 19.80 7.00 -8.81
C ASN A 153 18.84 8.11 -9.29
N PRO A 154 19.37 9.29 -9.69
CA PRO A 154 18.53 10.34 -10.25
C PRO A 154 17.86 9.86 -11.54
N ILE A 155 16.59 10.22 -11.71
CA ILE A 155 15.92 10.08 -13.00
C ILE A 155 16.59 11.10 -13.91
N ASP A 156 17.48 10.63 -14.77
CA ASP A 156 18.12 11.46 -15.77
C ASP A 156 17.04 11.86 -16.80
N PRO A 157 16.70 13.16 -16.90
CA PRO A 157 15.66 13.64 -17.82
C PRO A 157 16.04 13.43 -19.29
N ASP A 158 17.35 13.29 -19.59
CA ASP A 158 17.87 13.06 -20.93
C ASP A 158 18.09 11.56 -21.23
N GLN A 159 18.29 10.72 -20.20
CA GLN A 159 18.11 9.27 -20.29
C GLN A 159 16.69 8.86 -19.87
N ILE A 160 15.72 9.12 -20.75
CA ILE A 160 14.47 8.37 -20.74
C ILE A 160 14.81 6.91 -21.13
N SER A 161 15.31 6.13 -20.17
CA SER A 161 15.50 4.68 -20.28
C SER A 161 14.18 3.92 -20.49
N GLY A 162 13.05 4.64 -20.56
CA GLY A 162 11.71 4.14 -20.82
C GLY A 162 11.10 4.50 -22.18
N VAL A 163 11.84 5.05 -23.16
CA VAL A 163 11.31 5.06 -24.53
C VAL A 163 11.28 3.61 -25.01
N ALA A 164 10.11 2.99 -24.92
CA ALA A 164 9.88 1.66 -25.44
C ALA A 164 10.42 1.63 -26.88
N LYS A 165 11.50 0.86 -27.11
CA LYS A 165 12.08 0.69 -28.44
C LYS A 165 11.13 -0.03 -29.42
N GLN A 166 10.02 -0.50 -28.90
CA GLN A 166 8.97 -1.21 -29.61
C GLN A 166 7.66 -0.42 -29.46
N PRO A 167 6.80 -0.39 -30.49
CA PRO A 167 5.50 0.24 -30.39
C PRO A 167 4.71 -0.33 -29.20
N LEU A 168 3.97 0.53 -28.51
CA LEU A 168 3.08 0.14 -27.41
C LEU A 168 2.15 -0.97 -27.91
N LYS A 169 2.30 -2.18 -27.35
CA LYS A 169 1.34 -3.25 -27.55
C LYS A 169 0.21 -3.05 -26.54
N PHE A 170 -0.96 -2.67 -27.03
CA PHE A 170 -2.16 -2.71 -26.21
C PHE A 170 -2.48 -4.17 -25.91
N TYR A 171 -2.72 -4.51 -24.64
CA TYR A 171 -3.04 -5.87 -24.20
C TYR A 171 -4.35 -6.43 -24.81
N ASN A 172 -5.15 -5.57 -25.45
CA ASN A 172 -6.43 -5.91 -26.06
C ASN A 172 -6.45 -5.56 -27.56
N SER A 173 -5.48 -6.06 -28.32
CA SER A 173 -5.58 -6.04 -29.79
C SER A 173 -5.99 -7.39 -30.36
N GLU A 174 -6.79 -8.14 -29.60
CA GLU A 174 -7.82 -9.09 -30.07
C GLU A 174 -9.08 -8.89 -29.22
#